data_AF-G0PKR2-F1
#
_entry.id   AF-G0PKR2-F1
#
_cell.length_a   1.000
_cell.length_b   1.000
_cell.length_c   1.000
_cell.angle_alpha   90.00
_cell.angle_beta   90.00
_cell.angle_gamma   90.00
#
_symmetry.space_group_name_H-M   'P 1'
#
loop_
_entity.id
_entity.type
_entity.pdbx_description
1 polymer ?
#
loop_
_entity_poly.entity_id
_entity_poly.type
_entity_poly.pdbx_seq_one_letter_code
_entity_poly.pdbx_strand_id
1 'polypeptide(L)'
;MSLSLEGFQTTQLKPGLFSIDILGDTIQRDSNHEWRRFGVSLAEYLKKHSKTAYLVSSCHLDTLLVNSTDNPPPISTFQIDDQLYFITELNSAELMTQLPDITESEEFIVGNNTWLCLSKVPKCVTLIEEDMKKVTENLCTFDKLELRIELLAAVSDGLELYWFNP
;
A
#
# COMPACT_ATOMS: atom_id res chain seq x y z
N MET A 1 16.88 -12.37 10.26
CA MET A 1 16.42 -11.13 10.93
C MET A 1 14.94 -11.02 10.66
N SER A 2 14.10 -10.93 11.68
CA SER A 2 12.65 -10.76 11.50
C SER A 2 12.38 -9.36 10.97
N LEU A 3 11.85 -9.26 9.75
CA LEU A 3 11.22 -8.06 9.25
C LEU A 3 9.89 -7.94 10.01
N SER A 4 9.78 -6.99 10.93
CA SER A 4 8.60 -6.85 11.78
C SER A 4 8.09 -5.43 11.76
N LEU A 5 6.81 -5.27 11.45
CA LEU A 5 6.03 -4.11 11.84
C LEU A 5 5.65 -4.32 13.31
N GLU A 6 6.30 -3.57 14.20
CA GLU A 6 6.13 -3.75 15.64
C GLU A 6 4.66 -3.57 16.04
N GLY A 7 4.17 -4.50 16.88
CA GLY A 7 2.80 -4.50 17.37
C GLY A 7 1.76 -5.17 16.47
N PHE A 8 2.15 -5.74 15.32
CA PHE A 8 1.25 -6.43 14.40
C PHE A 8 1.67 -7.89 14.20
N GLN A 9 0.69 -8.79 14.19
CA GLN A 9 0.94 -10.20 13.90
C GLN A 9 1.17 -10.37 12.40
N THR A 10 2.32 -10.95 12.06
CA THR A 10 2.68 -11.28 10.67
C THR A 10 2.76 -12.78 10.53
N THR A 11 2.02 -13.33 9.57
CA THR A 11 2.02 -14.77 9.28
C THR A 11 2.59 -14.98 7.88
N GLN A 12 3.69 -15.73 7.80
CA GLN A 12 4.24 -16.11 6.50
C GLN A 12 3.32 -17.14 5.85
N LEU A 13 2.68 -16.75 4.74
CA LEU A 13 1.84 -17.67 3.96
C LEU A 13 2.72 -18.55 3.07
N LYS A 14 3.78 -17.96 2.50
CA LYS A 14 4.80 -18.65 1.70
C LYS A 14 6.08 -17.79 1.58
N PRO A 15 7.18 -18.29 0.99
CA PRO A 15 8.39 -17.50 0.78
C PRO A 15 8.08 -16.17 0.09
N GLY A 16 8.43 -15.04 0.72
CA GLY A 16 8.21 -13.70 0.18
C GLY A 16 6.78 -13.15 0.28
N LEU A 17 5.82 -13.86 0.89
CA LEU A 17 4.44 -13.39 1.09
C LEU A 17 3.98 -13.58 2.53
N PHE A 18 3.53 -12.49 3.12
CA PHE A 18 3.07 -12.42 4.51
C PHE A 18 1.68 -11.83 4.56
N SER A 19 0.80 -12.38 5.42
CA SER A 19 -0.38 -11.66 5.87
C SER A 19 -0.06 -10.86 7.11
N ILE A 20 -0.65 -9.68 7.21
CA ILE A 20 -0.58 -8.80 8.37
C ILE A 20 -2.00 -8.71 8.93
N ASP A 21 -2.15 -9.16 10.18
CA ASP A 21 -3.38 -8.98 10.93
C ASP A 21 -3.37 -7.60 11.57
N ILE A 22 -4.16 -6.68 11.02
CA ILE A 22 -4.25 -5.29 11.47
C ILE A 22 -5.32 -5.13 12.54
N LEU A 23 -6.39 -5.91 12.49
CA LEU A 23 -7.55 -5.76 13.38
C LEU A 23 -7.37 -6.54 14.70
N GLY A 24 -6.68 -7.68 14.66
CA GLY A 24 -6.60 -8.59 15.79
C GLY A 24 -7.99 -9.02 16.25
N ASP A 25 -8.27 -8.85 17.55
CA ASP A 25 -9.57 -9.18 18.16
C ASP A 25 -10.62 -8.04 18.03
N THR A 26 -10.30 -6.94 17.34
CA THR A 26 -11.17 -5.76 17.29
C THR A 26 -12.34 -5.95 16.31
N ILE A 27 -13.55 -5.55 16.73
CA ILE A 27 -14.74 -5.58 15.87
C ILE A 27 -14.65 -4.45 14.82
N GLN A 28 -14.90 -4.79 13.56
CA GLN A 28 -14.73 -3.92 12.38
C GLN A 28 -15.32 -2.51 12.49
N ARG A 29 -16.45 -2.32 13.19
CA ARG A 29 -17.12 -1.00 13.29
C ARG A 29 -16.30 0.09 14.01
N ASP A 30 -15.24 -0.27 14.72
CA ASP A 30 -14.37 0.67 15.47
C ASP A 30 -12.88 0.58 15.04
N SER A 31 -12.58 0.06 13.85
CA SER A 31 -11.20 -0.30 13.45
C SER A 31 -10.25 0.86 13.08
N ASN A 32 -10.75 2.08 12.94
CA ASN A 32 -9.96 3.23 12.46
C ASN A 32 -8.70 3.49 13.30
N HIS A 33 -8.76 3.21 14.60
CA HIS A 33 -7.59 3.34 15.48
C HIS A 33 -6.46 2.35 15.13
N GLU A 34 -6.79 1.13 14.76
CA GLU A 34 -5.79 0.09 14.45
C GLU A 34 -5.06 0.37 13.14
N TRP A 35 -5.78 0.87 12.13
CA TRP A 35 -5.20 1.36 10.88
C TRP A 35 -4.29 2.58 11.08
N ARG A 36 -4.66 3.51 11.97
CA ARG A 36 -3.76 4.62 12.37
C ARG A 36 -2.48 4.08 12.99
N ARG A 37 -2.60 3.14 13.93
CA ARG A 37 -1.43 2.53 14.57
C ARG A 37 -0.55 1.82 13.56
N PHE A 38 -1.15 1.11 12.59
CA PHE A 38 -0.43 0.48 11.50
C PHE A 38 0.36 1.49 10.68
N GLY A 39 -0.26 2.63 10.35
CA GLY A 39 0.41 3.69 9.61
C GLY A 39 1.61 4.29 10.33
N VAL A 40 1.53 4.45 11.65
CA VAL A 40 2.67 4.87 12.47
C VAL A 40 3.80 3.84 12.42
N SER A 41 3.50 2.56 12.65
CA SER A 41 4.50 1.48 12.59
C SER A 41 5.14 1.37 11.19
N LEU A 42 4.36 1.57 10.12
CA LEU A 42 4.88 1.57 8.76
C LEU A 42 5.78 2.77 8.47
N ALA A 43 5.43 3.97 8.94
CA ALA A 43 6.27 5.15 8.79
C ALA A 43 7.63 4.97 9.51
N GLU A 44 7.63 4.39 10.71
CA GLU A 44 8.85 4.05 11.44
C GLU A 44 9.69 3.01 10.69
N TYR A 45 9.05 1.98 10.14
CA TYR A 45 9.71 0.98 9.30
C TYR A 45 10.40 1.63 8.09
N LEU A 46 9.70 2.47 7.34
CA LEU A 46 10.26 3.14 6.16
C LEU A 46 11.47 4.00 6.53
N LYS A 47 11.37 4.77 7.62
CA LYS A 47 12.49 5.56 8.14
C LYS A 47 13.68 4.68 8.52
N LYS A 48 13.45 3.62 9.29
CA LYS A 48 14.48 2.67 9.74
C LYS A 48 15.20 1.99 8.57
N HIS A 49 14.46 1.67 7.50
CA HIS A 49 14.98 0.96 6.34
C HIS A 49 15.37 1.88 5.16
N SER A 50 15.29 3.21 5.35
CA SER A 50 15.57 4.22 4.32
C SER A 50 14.80 3.97 3.02
N LYS A 51 13.51 3.69 3.17
CA LYS A 51 12.56 3.46 2.08
C LYS A 51 11.59 4.63 1.95
N THR A 52 11.06 4.77 0.75
CA THR A 52 9.99 5.71 0.39
C THR A 52 8.75 4.90 0.01
N ALA A 53 7.57 5.41 0.38
CA ALA A 53 6.31 4.82 -0.05
C ALA A 53 5.76 5.55 -1.26
N TYR A 54 5.16 4.78 -2.16
CA TYR A 54 4.50 5.26 -3.36
C TYR A 54 3.10 4.67 -3.42
N LEU A 55 2.09 5.52 -3.57
CA LEU A 55 0.75 5.10 -3.87
C LEU A 55 0.61 4.93 -5.39
N VAL A 56 0.14 3.77 -5.80
CA VAL A 56 -0.26 3.50 -7.18
C VAL A 56 -1.76 3.33 -7.21
N SER A 57 -2.46 4.18 -7.95
CA SER A 57 -3.92 4.08 -8.06
C SER A 57 -4.43 4.46 -9.44
N SER A 58 -5.57 3.90 -9.84
CA SER A 58 -6.31 4.32 -11.04
C SER A 58 -7.10 5.63 -10.85
N CYS A 59 -7.15 6.14 -9.62
CA CYS A 59 -7.82 7.39 -9.24
C CYS A 59 -6.78 8.42 -8.76
N HIS A 60 -7.08 9.71 -8.88
CA HIS A 60 -6.19 10.76 -8.38
C HIS A 60 -6.08 10.72 -6.85
N LEU A 61 -4.89 11.02 -6.32
CA LEU A 61 -4.66 11.06 -4.87
C LEU A 61 -5.68 11.97 -4.16
N ASP A 62 -6.03 13.11 -4.75
CA ASP A 62 -7.01 14.08 -4.24
C ASP A 62 -8.41 13.49 -4.08
N THR A 63 -8.75 12.49 -4.89
CA THR A 63 -10.02 11.79 -4.77
C THR A 63 -9.98 10.75 -3.66
N LEU A 64 -8.81 10.18 -3.37
CA LEU A 64 -8.59 9.16 -2.33
C LEU A 64 -8.45 9.77 -0.94
N LEU A 65 -8.02 11.02 -0.85
CA LEU A 65 -7.77 11.71 0.41
C LEU A 65 -8.87 12.76 0.64
N VAL A 66 -9.83 12.42 1.51
CA VAL A 66 -11.03 13.23 1.75
C VAL A 66 -10.73 14.62 2.37
N ASN A 67 -9.48 14.91 2.80
CA ASN A 67 -9.17 16.11 3.59
C ASN A 67 -7.87 16.87 3.26
N SER A 68 -7.19 16.63 2.12
CA SER A 68 -5.94 17.35 1.81
C SER A 68 -6.04 18.21 0.55
N THR A 69 -6.14 19.52 0.76
CA THR A 69 -6.13 20.55 -0.30
C THR A 69 -4.74 20.85 -0.86
N ASP A 70 -3.68 20.19 -0.37
CA ASP A 70 -2.28 20.41 -0.74
C ASP A 70 -1.55 19.10 -1.09
N ASN A 71 -2.19 18.21 -1.84
CA ASN A 71 -1.50 17.00 -2.29
C ASN A 71 -0.50 17.32 -3.41
N PRO A 72 0.69 16.71 -3.38
CA PRO A 72 1.63 16.82 -4.48
C PRO A 72 1.03 16.16 -5.73
N PRO A 73 1.25 16.73 -6.93
CA PRO A 73 0.85 16.08 -8.17
C PRO A 73 1.55 14.72 -8.30
N PRO A 74 0.96 13.76 -9.04
CA PRO A 74 1.59 12.47 -9.28
C PRO A 74 2.97 12.68 -9.93
N ILE A 75 3.94 11.88 -9.49
CA ILE A 75 5.31 11.95 -9.98
C ILE A 75 5.47 11.23 -11.33
N SER A 76 4.56 10.31 -11.65
CA SER A 76 4.48 9.62 -12.94
C SER A 76 3.08 9.05 -13.17
N THR A 77 2.82 8.64 -14.40
CA THR A 77 1.61 7.94 -14.82
C THR A 77 1.94 6.85 -15.81
N PHE A 78 1.20 5.76 -15.80
CA PHE A 78 1.31 4.71 -16.81
C PHE A 78 -0.07 4.16 -17.17
N GLN A 79 -0.19 3.60 -18.36
CA GLN A 79 -1.44 3.04 -18.86
C GLN A 79 -1.35 1.50 -18.92
N ILE A 80 -2.44 0.84 -18.56
CA ILE A 80 -2.69 -0.59 -18.76
C ILE A 80 -4.08 -0.71 -19.34
N ASP A 81 -4.19 -1.34 -20.51
CA ASP A 81 -5.42 -1.35 -21.31
C ASP A 81 -6.00 0.07 -21.48
N ASP A 82 -7.27 0.28 -21.13
CA ASP A 82 -7.96 1.57 -21.21
C ASP A 82 -7.89 2.37 -19.88
N GLN A 83 -7.12 1.91 -18.88
CA GLN A 83 -7.03 2.54 -17.56
C GLN A 83 -5.70 3.27 -17.36
N LEU A 84 -5.79 4.54 -16.96
CA LEU A 84 -4.64 5.34 -16.52
C LEU A 84 -4.40 5.12 -15.02
N TYR A 85 -3.14 4.89 -14.66
CA TYR A 85 -2.66 4.77 -13.30
C TYR A 85 -1.71 5.92 -12.97
N PHE A 86 -1.80 6.37 -11.73
CA PHE A 86 -1.02 7.45 -11.15
C PHE A 86 -0.06 6.88 -10.13
N ILE A 87 1.18 7.35 -10.14
CA ILE A 87 2.18 7.08 -9.10
C ILE A 87 2.39 8.36 -8.33
N THR A 88 2.10 8.33 -7.03
CA THR A 88 2.30 9.46 -6.13
C THR A 88 3.24 9.07 -5.01
N GLU A 89 4.28 9.86 -4.80
CA GLU A 89 5.17 9.69 -3.65
C GLU A 89 4.45 10.17 -2.38
N LEU A 90 4.46 9.33 -1.33
CA LEU A 90 3.89 9.69 -0.04
C LEU A 90 5.02 10.09 0.93
N ASN A 91 4.89 11.27 1.52
CA ASN A 91 5.78 11.71 2.57
C ASN A 91 5.55 10.87 3.86
N SER A 92 6.60 10.65 4.63
CA SER A 92 6.54 10.01 5.95
C SER A 92 5.49 10.63 6.91
N ALA A 93 5.27 11.95 6.85
CA ALA A 93 4.23 12.62 7.63
C ALA A 93 2.80 12.33 7.12
N GLU A 94 2.65 12.12 5.82
CA GLU A 94 1.40 11.75 5.16
C GLU A 94 1.04 10.31 5.51
N LEU A 95 1.99 9.37 5.52
CA LEU A 95 1.73 7.99 5.96
C LEU A 95 1.18 7.90 7.40
N MET A 96 1.72 8.69 8.33
CA MET A 96 1.23 8.71 9.71
C MET A 96 -0.19 9.28 9.85
N THR A 97 -0.64 10.09 8.90
CA THR A 97 -1.91 10.84 8.98
C THR A 97 -2.96 10.38 7.96
N GLN A 98 -2.57 9.66 6.90
CA GLN A 98 -3.39 9.27 5.75
C GLN A 98 -3.58 7.76 5.61
N LEU A 99 -2.82 6.94 6.35
CA LEU A 99 -3.09 5.49 6.43
C LEU A 99 -4.39 5.05 7.13
N PRO A 100 -5.22 5.90 7.77
CA PRO A 100 -6.46 5.41 8.36
C PRO A 100 -7.73 5.62 7.53
N ASP A 101 -7.63 6.26 6.36
CA ASP A 101 -8.81 6.60 5.55
C ASP A 101 -8.83 5.91 4.17
N ILE A 102 -7.78 5.16 3.79
CA ILE A 102 -7.76 4.39 2.52
C ILE A 102 -8.77 3.22 2.55
N THR A 103 -9.26 2.81 3.73
CA THR A 103 -10.10 1.61 3.89
C THR A 103 -11.57 1.87 4.16
N GLU A 104 -12.01 3.04 4.65
CA GLU A 104 -13.45 3.30 4.89
C GLU A 104 -13.83 4.76 4.63
N SER A 105 -14.14 5.04 3.37
CA SER A 105 -15.15 6.02 2.99
C SER A 105 -16.25 5.24 2.26
N GLU A 106 -17.53 5.59 2.44
CA GLU A 106 -18.67 4.98 1.73
C GLU A 106 -18.50 5.00 0.19
N GLU A 107 -17.52 5.76 -0.32
CA GLU A 107 -17.19 5.94 -1.73
C GLU A 107 -16.03 5.05 -2.23
N PHE A 108 -15.29 4.34 -1.35
CA PHE A 108 -14.08 3.60 -1.71
C PHE A 108 -14.22 2.07 -1.55
N ILE A 109 -14.99 1.46 -2.44
CA ILE A 109 -14.97 0.01 -2.66
C ILE A 109 -14.05 -0.29 -3.86
N VAL A 110 -12.73 -0.14 -3.75
CA VAL A 110 -11.82 -0.65 -4.80
C VAL A 110 -10.46 -1.08 -4.23
N GLY A 111 -10.42 -2.24 -3.57
CA GLY A 111 -9.15 -2.91 -3.19
C GLY A 111 -8.32 -3.40 -4.38
N ASN A 112 -8.89 -3.43 -5.58
CA ASN A 112 -8.25 -4.02 -6.77
C ASN A 112 -7.40 -3.05 -7.60
N ASN A 113 -7.48 -1.74 -7.38
CA ASN A 113 -6.82 -0.73 -8.21
C ASN A 113 -5.95 0.25 -7.42
N THR A 114 -5.69 -0.03 -6.14
CA THR A 114 -4.87 0.82 -5.27
C THR A 114 -3.85 -0.03 -4.54
N TRP A 115 -2.58 0.34 -4.62
CA TRP A 115 -1.49 -0.38 -4.00
C TRP A 115 -0.46 0.55 -3.38
N LEU A 116 0.18 0.09 -2.31
CA LEU A 116 1.23 0.81 -1.62
C LEU A 116 2.58 0.12 -1.86
N CYS A 117 3.42 0.74 -2.69
CA CYS A 117 4.73 0.25 -3.08
C CYS A 117 5.82 0.87 -2.21
N LEU A 118 6.75 0.08 -1.67
CA LEU A 118 7.85 0.56 -0.84
C LEU A 118 9.19 0.33 -1.58
N SER A 119 9.98 1.39 -1.75
CA SER A 119 11.24 1.28 -2.50
C SER A 119 12.29 2.36 -2.15
N LYS A 120 13.54 2.19 -2.60
CA LYS A 120 14.66 3.09 -2.29
C LYS A 120 14.95 4.08 -3.43
N VAL A 121 14.66 5.37 -3.25
CA VAL A 121 14.97 6.47 -4.21
C VAL A 121 16.43 6.43 -4.70
N PRO A 122 16.76 6.74 -5.98
CA PRO A 122 15.93 7.45 -6.97
C PRO A 122 15.50 6.65 -8.22
N LYS A 123 15.93 5.40 -8.41
CA LYS A 123 15.64 4.63 -9.64
C LYS A 123 14.33 3.82 -9.58
N CYS A 124 13.39 4.21 -8.73
CA CYS A 124 12.30 3.32 -8.32
C CYS A 124 11.02 3.45 -9.13
N VAL A 125 10.73 4.60 -9.73
CA VAL A 125 9.46 4.82 -10.43
C VAL A 125 9.30 3.84 -11.59
N THR A 126 10.32 3.68 -12.43
CA THR A 126 10.29 2.70 -13.54
C THR A 126 10.14 1.25 -13.04
N LEU A 127 10.77 0.90 -11.91
CA LEU A 127 10.60 -0.44 -11.33
C LEU A 127 9.18 -0.66 -10.81
N ILE A 128 8.60 0.36 -10.16
CA ILE A 128 7.21 0.37 -9.71
C ILE A 128 6.29 0.21 -10.91
N GLU A 129 6.45 1.01 -11.98
CA GLU A 129 5.65 0.89 -13.20
C GLU A 129 5.71 -0.53 -13.80
N GLU A 130 6.91 -1.08 -13.97
CA GLU A 130 7.10 -2.40 -14.57
C GLU A 130 6.55 -3.53 -13.71
N ASP A 131 6.72 -3.47 -12.38
CA ASP A 131 6.17 -4.48 -11.49
C ASP A 131 4.65 -4.35 -11.37
N MET A 132 4.12 -3.13 -11.29
CA MET A 132 2.68 -2.90 -11.23
C MET A 132 1.97 -3.32 -12.52
N LYS A 133 2.61 -3.20 -13.69
CA LYS A 133 2.10 -3.82 -14.93
C LYS A 133 1.91 -5.33 -14.79
N LYS A 134 2.92 -6.05 -14.28
CA LYS A 134 2.81 -7.50 -14.05
C LYS A 134 1.71 -7.85 -13.06
N VAL A 135 1.57 -7.05 -12.00
CA VAL A 135 0.55 -7.20 -10.96
C VAL A 135 -0.84 -7.11 -11.57
N THR A 136 -1.12 -6.02 -12.28
CA THR A 136 -2.44 -5.77 -12.88
C THR A 136 -2.77 -6.77 -13.98
N GLU A 137 -1.80 -7.18 -14.79
CA GLU A 137 -2.01 -8.20 -15.84
C GLU A 137 -2.25 -9.61 -15.27
N ASN A 138 -1.82 -9.89 -14.04
CA ASN A 138 -1.83 -11.24 -13.45
C ASN A 138 -2.47 -11.29 -12.05
N LEU A 139 -3.56 -10.53 -11.84
CA LEU A 139 -4.25 -10.47 -10.55
C LEU A 139 -4.63 -11.85 -9.97
N CYS A 140 -5.03 -12.79 -10.83
CA CYS A 140 -5.41 -14.15 -10.43
C CYS A 140 -4.24 -15.03 -9.95
N THR A 141 -3.00 -14.61 -10.22
CA THR A 141 -1.78 -15.31 -9.80
C THR A 141 -0.79 -14.36 -9.14
N PHE A 142 -1.33 -13.33 -8.48
CA PHE A 142 -0.56 -12.27 -7.83
C PHE A 142 0.44 -12.84 -6.81
N ASP A 143 0.07 -13.93 -6.15
CA ASP A 143 0.92 -14.66 -5.23
C ASP A 143 2.16 -15.29 -5.91
N LYS A 144 2.12 -15.58 -7.21
CA LYS A 144 3.22 -16.22 -7.97
C LYS A 144 4.19 -15.20 -8.59
N LEU A 145 3.96 -13.91 -8.41
CA LEU A 145 4.79 -12.86 -8.99
C LEU A 145 6.08 -12.68 -8.17
N GLU A 146 7.22 -12.70 -8.86
CA GLU A 146 8.47 -12.17 -8.30
C GLU A 146 8.50 -10.65 -8.52
N LEU A 147 8.27 -9.92 -7.43
CA LEU A 147 8.35 -8.46 -7.40
C LEU A 147 9.75 -8.02 -7.00
N ARG A 148 10.23 -6.95 -7.63
CA ARG A 148 11.51 -6.28 -7.33
C ARG A 148 11.33 -5.16 -6.32
N ILE A 149 10.11 -4.67 -6.17
CA ILE A 149 9.68 -3.76 -5.12
C ILE A 149 8.97 -4.53 -3.99
N GLU A 150 8.84 -3.88 -2.85
CA GLU A 150 7.96 -4.38 -1.79
C GLU A 150 6.57 -3.80 -2.01
N LEU A 151 5.55 -4.60 -1.75
CA LEU A 151 4.18 -4.25 -2.04
C LEU A 151 3.28 -4.60 -0.87
N LEU A 152 2.49 -3.62 -0.42
CA LEU A 152 1.38 -3.81 0.50
C LEU A 152 0.09 -3.71 -0.31
N ALA A 153 -0.70 -4.78 -0.27
CA ALA A 153 -1.97 -4.90 -1.00
C ALA A 153 -3.07 -5.30 -0.02
N ALA A 154 -4.13 -4.50 0.05
CA ALA A 154 -5.31 -4.83 0.84
C ALA A 154 -6.15 -5.87 0.10
N VAL A 155 -6.64 -6.88 0.81
CA VAL A 155 -7.53 -7.92 0.26
C VAL A 155 -8.81 -8.02 1.10
N SER A 156 -9.89 -8.47 0.46
CA SER A 156 -11.21 -8.70 1.07
C SER A 156 -11.76 -7.49 1.85
N ASP A 157 -12.29 -6.50 1.12
CA ASP A 157 -12.88 -5.26 1.66
C ASP A 157 -11.96 -4.47 2.64
N GLY A 158 -10.65 -4.69 2.55
CA GLY A 158 -9.67 -4.04 3.40
C GLY A 158 -9.47 -4.69 4.77
N LEU A 159 -9.98 -5.90 5.01
CA LEU A 159 -9.86 -6.59 6.30
C LEU A 159 -8.50 -7.25 6.52
N GLU A 160 -7.85 -7.65 5.43
CA GLU A 160 -6.54 -8.31 5.46
C GLU A 160 -5.56 -7.51 4.61
N LEU A 161 -4.31 -7.40 5.07
CA LEU A 161 -3.24 -6.78 4.31
C LEU A 161 -2.16 -7.81 3.99
N TYR A 162 -1.82 -7.93 2.71
CA TYR A 162 -0.74 -8.80 2.25
C TYR A 162 0.51 -7.99 1.94
N TRP A 163 1.64 -8.49 2.42
CA TRP A 163 2.97 -7.91 2.23
C TRP A 163 3.84 -8.83 1.40
N PHE A 164 4.17 -8.36 0.20
CA PHE A 164 5.00 -9.05 -0.77
C PHE A 164 6.42 -8.51 -0.72
N ASN A 165 7.36 -9.43 -0.71
CA ASN A 165 8.80 -9.18 -0.71
C ASN A 165 9.27 -8.15 0.36
N PRO A 166 8.95 -8.37 1.65
CA PRO A 166 9.34 -7.46 2.74
C PRO A 166 10.85 -7.36 3.01
#